data_AF-A0A238Y078-F1
#
_entry.id   AF-A0A238Y078-F1
#
_cell.length_a   1.000
_cell.length_b   1.000
_cell.length_c   1.000
_cell.angle_alpha   90.00
_cell.angle_beta   90.00
_cell.angle_gamma   90.00
#
_symmetry.space_group_name_H-M   'P 1'
#
loop_
_entity.id
_entity.type
_entity.pdbx_description
1 polymer ?
#
loop_
_entity_poly.entity_id
_entity_poly.type
_entity_poly.pdbx_seq_one_letter_code
_entity_poly.pdbx_strand_id
1 'polypeptide(L)' 'MATNGLSSALTLYGARTLTLSQAAKQAGLSEAEFIEQLQRRGIEVTESERTAALESDQTVRAD' A
#
# COMPACT_ATOMS: atom_id res chain seq x y z
N MET A 1 -2.30 17.66 -8.23
CA MET A 1 -1.86 16.45 -8.95
C MET A 1 -1.60 15.31 -7.96
N ALA A 2 -2.64 14.79 -7.28
CA ALA A 2 -2.50 13.69 -6.31
C ALA A 2 -2.88 12.32 -6.92
N THR A 3 -3.57 12.31 -8.06
CA THR A 3 -4.14 11.11 -8.68
C THR A 3 -3.14 10.26 -9.48
N ASN A 4 -2.00 10.85 -9.88
CA ASN A 4 -0.95 10.13 -10.63
C ASN A 4 -0.08 9.25 -9.71
N GLY A 5 0.03 9.60 -8.42
CA GLY A 5 0.84 8.82 -7.46
C GLY A 5 0.26 7.43 -7.21
N LEU A 6 -1.06 7.35 -7.02
CA LEU A 6 -1.78 6.09 -6.78
C LEU A 6 -1.69 5.13 -7.97
N SER A 7 -1.95 5.60 -9.18
CA SER A 7 -1.93 4.73 -10.37
C SER A 7 -0.53 4.17 -10.62
N SER A 8 0.52 4.99 -10.44
CA SER A 8 1.91 4.53 -10.53
C SER A 8 2.27 3.57 -9.41
N ALA A 9 1.87 3.85 -8.17
CA ALA A 9 2.11 2.97 -7.04
C ALA A 9 1.49 1.58 -7.23
N LEU A 10 0.26 1.52 -7.74
CA LEU A 10 -0.42 0.25 -8.04
C LEU A 10 0.29 -0.55 -9.13
N THR A 11 0.71 0.12 -10.21
CA THR A 11 1.48 -0.52 -11.28
C THR A 11 2.82 -1.06 -10.78
N LEU A 12 3.53 -0.28 -9.98
CA LEU A 12 4.84 -0.66 -9.42
C LEU A 12 4.72 -1.79 -8.39
N TYR A 13 3.66 -1.77 -7.57
CA TYR A 13 3.35 -2.88 -6.67
C TYR A 13 3.04 -4.17 -7.46
N GLY A 14 2.19 -4.08 -8.49
CA GLY A 14 1.87 -5.21 -9.37
C GLY A 14 3.08 -5.74 -10.16
N ALA A 15 4.00 -4.87 -10.53
CA ALA A 15 5.30 -5.23 -11.12
C ALA A 15 6.32 -5.74 -10.08
N ARG A 16 5.93 -5.80 -8.80
CA ARG A 16 6.75 -6.19 -7.64
C ARG A 16 8.05 -5.38 -7.51
N THR A 17 8.04 -4.14 -7.99
CA THR A 17 9.19 -3.23 -7.89
C THR A 17 9.24 -2.49 -6.56
N LEU A 18 8.07 -2.31 -5.92
CA LEU A 18 7.93 -1.67 -4.62
C LEU A 18 7.20 -2.59 -3.65
N THR A 19 7.55 -2.49 -2.36
CA THR A 19 6.78 -3.12 -1.29
C THR A 19 5.46 -2.37 -1.05
N LEU A 20 4.51 -3.00 -0.38
CA LEU A 20 3.23 -2.40 -0.01
C LEU A 20 3.39 -1.04 0.68
N SER A 21 4.27 -0.94 1.69
CA SER A 21 4.55 0.31 2.41
C SER A 21 5.11 1.42 1.51
N GLN A 22 6.02 1.07 0.59
CA GLN A 22 6.60 2.03 -0.35
C GLN A 22 5.57 2.52 -1.36
N ALA A 23 4.74 1.62 -1.88
CA ALA A 23 3.68 1.95 -2.82
C ALA A 23 2.60 2.82 -2.14
N ALA A 24 2.21 2.50 -0.91
CA ALA A 24 1.28 3.31 -0.12
C ALA A 24 1.82 4.73 0.14
N LYS A 25 3.08 4.86 0.60
CA LYS A 25 3.75 6.16 0.78
C LYS A 25 3.81 6.96 -0.52
N GLN A 26 4.11 6.30 -1.64
CA GLN A 26 4.13 6.95 -2.95
C GLN A 26 2.74 7.38 -3.42
N ALA A 27 1.70 6.63 -3.06
CA ALA A 27 0.31 7.00 -3.28
C ALA A 27 -0.17 8.11 -2.33
N GLY A 28 0.59 8.43 -1.27
CA GLY A 28 0.17 9.34 -0.21
C GLY A 28 -0.96 8.76 0.66
N LEU A 29 -1.06 7.44 0.74
CA LEU A 29 -2.07 6.71 1.48
C LEU A 29 -1.43 5.91 2.61
N SER A 30 -2.21 5.58 3.64
CA SER A 30 -1.83 4.53 4.58
C SER A 30 -1.84 3.17 3.88
N GLU A 31 -1.08 2.22 4.44
CA GLU A 31 -0.96 0.88 3.86
C GLU A 31 -2.32 0.16 3.81
N ALA A 32 -3.16 0.33 4.84
CA ALA A 32 -4.53 -0.18 4.88
C ALA A 32 -5.38 0.34 3.71
N GLU A 33 -5.38 1.65 3.48
CA GLU A 33 -6.10 2.29 2.35
C GLU A 33 -5.57 1.79 1.01
N PHE A 34 -4.26 1.59 0.89
CA PHE A 34 -3.65 1.05 -0.32
C PHE A 34 -4.07 -0.41 -0.56
N ILE A 35 -4.17 -1.23 0.49
CA ILE A 35 -4.71 -2.60 0.41
C ILE A 35 -6.16 -2.59 -0.10
N GLU A 36 -7.02 -1.69 0.39
CA GLU A 36 -8.39 -1.59 -0.12
C GLU A 36 -8.43 -1.28 -1.62
N GLN A 37 -7.53 -0.42 -2.09
CA GLN A 37 -7.40 -0.08 -3.51
C GLN A 37 -6.90 -1.26 -4.36
N LEU A 38 -6.02 -2.10 -3.81
CA LEU A 38 -5.57 -3.34 -4.44
C LEU A 38 -6.72 -4.35 -4.54
N GLN A 39 -7.48 -4.55 -3.46
CA GLN A 39 -8.64 -5.45 -3.43
C GLN A 39 -9.73 -5.04 -4.43
N ARG A 40 -10.03 -3.74 -4.53
CA ARG A 40 -10.98 -3.20 -5.51
C ARG A 40 -10.60 -3.50 -6.96
N ARG A 41 -9.31 -3.73 -7.23
CA ARG A 41 -8.77 -4.07 -8.55
C ARG A 41 -8.53 -5.57 -8.74
N GLY A 42 -8.79 -6.39 -7.71
CA GLY A 42 -8.53 -7.83 -7.73
C GLY A 42 -7.05 -8.19 -7.63
N ILE A 43 -6.20 -7.30 -7.10
CA ILE A 43 -4.79 -7.60 -6.87
C ILE A 43 -4.68 -8.28 -5.49
N GLU A 44 -4.18 -9.52 -5.49
CA GLU A 44 -3.97 -10.27 -4.27
C GLU A 44 -2.83 -9.66 -3.45
N VAL A 45 -3.11 -9.41 -2.17
CA VAL A 45 -2.12 -8.98 -1.19
C VAL A 45 -1.88 -10.14 -0.26
N THR A 46 -0.62 -10.56 -0.11
CA THR A 46 -0.30 -11.70 0.74
C THR A 46 -0.62 -11.39 2.20
N GLU A 47 -1.00 -12.40 2.97
CA GLU A 47 -1.30 -12.23 4.40
C GLU A 47 -0.12 -11.63 5.17
N SER A 48 1.12 -12.02 4.82
CA SER A 48 2.33 -11.45 5.40
C SER A 48 2.45 -9.94 5.18
N GLU A 49 2.09 -9.45 3.99
CA GLU A 49 2.10 -8.02 3.69
C GLU A 49 0.97 -7.27 4.41
N ARG A 50 -0.19 -7.91 4.56
CA ARG A 50 -1.31 -7.35 5.33
C ARG A 50 -0.93 -7.22 6.81
N THR A 51 -0.30 -8.24 7.38
CA THR A 51 0.18 -8.20 8.77
C THR A 51 1.23 -7.11 8.95
N ALA A 52 2.21 -7.01 8.06
CA ALA A 52 3.23 -5.97 8.11
C ALA A 52 2.64 -4.54 8.01
N ALA A 53 1.58 -4.35 7.21
CA ALA A 53 0.86 -3.08 7.12
C ALA A 53 0.17 -2.70 8.44
N LEU A 54 -0.44 -3.68 9.10
CA LEU A 54 -1.13 -3.49 10.39
C LEU A 54 -0.13 -3.19 11.52
N GLU A 55 1.04 -3.83 11.51
CA GLU A 55 2.13 -3.55 12.45
C GLU A 55 2.72 -2.14 12.24
N SER A 56 2.90 -1.74 10.97
CA SER A 56 3.44 -0.43 10.62
C SER A 56 2.51 0.70 11.09
N ASP A 57 1.20 0.57 10.92
CA ASP A 57 0.21 1.57 11.39
C ASP A 57 0.18 1.69 12.93
N GLN A 58 0.38 0.58 13.65
CA GLN A 58 0.48 0.59 15.12
C GLN A 58 1.70 1.37 15.64
N THR A 59 2.85 1.27 14.97
CA THR A 59 4.07 1.98 15.39
C THR A 59 4.00 3.48 15.16
N VAL A 60 3.20 3.95 14.20
CA VAL A 60 3.04 5.39 13.90
C VAL A 60 2.18 6.10 14.96
N ARG A 61 1.41 5.35 15.77
CA ARG A 61 0.51 5.92 16.79
C ARG A 61 1.14 6.04 18.19
N ALA A 62 2.43 5.70 18.34
CA ALA A 62 3.17 5.79 19.60
C ALA A 62 4.32 6.80 19.50
N ASP A 63 3.98 8.09 19.45
CA ASP A 63 4.86 9.24 19.81
C ASP A 63 4.01 10.30 20.52
#